data_AF-A0A2H9NCV1-F1
#
_entry.id   AF-A0A2H9NCV1-F1
#
_cell.length_a   1.000
_cell.length_b   1.000
_cell.length_c   1.000
_cell.angle_alpha   90.00
_cell.angle_beta   90.00
_cell.angle_gamma   90.00
#
_symmetry.space_group_name_H-M   'P 1'
#
loop_
_entity.id
_entity.type
_entity.pdbx_description
1 polymer ?
#
loop_
_entity_poly.entity_id
_entity_poly.type
_entity_poly.pdbx_seq_one_letter_code
_entity_poly.pdbx_strand_id
1 'polypeptide(L)'
;MHDLTFPIGPQHPGVKEPVFFKIYLDGDIISDLKFGGGYVHRGMEKLMENQEVLKAAHTAEKICGICSYAHSACITYAAESILKINTSTSVKMTRMVIAELERIHSHLLWMGFLFH
;
A
#
# COMPACT_ATOMS: atom_id res chain seq x y z
N MET A 1 -23.97 26.09 -8.47
CA MET A 1 -23.37 26.49 -7.18
C MET A 1 -23.56 25.30 -6.27
N HIS A 2 -22.52 24.72 -5.68
CA HIS A 2 -22.71 23.60 -4.76
C HIS A 2 -23.28 24.13 -3.44
N ASP A 3 -24.25 23.45 -2.87
CA ASP A 3 -25.01 23.95 -1.72
C ASP A 3 -24.24 23.80 -0.41
N LEU A 4 -23.43 22.74 -0.29
CA LEU A 4 -22.57 22.51 0.88
C LEU A 4 -21.21 21.93 0.48
N THR A 5 -20.17 22.26 1.24
CA THR A 5 -18.84 21.65 1.11
C THR A 5 -18.44 21.03 2.44
N PHE A 6 -18.05 19.76 2.42
CA PHE A 6 -17.67 18.99 3.61
C PHE A 6 -16.23 18.46 3.46
N PRO A 7 -15.26 18.96 4.25
CA PRO A 7 -13.89 18.46 4.24
C PRO A 7 -13.73 17.24 5.17
N ILE A 8 -13.07 16.20 4.68
CA ILE A 8 -12.65 15.02 5.46
C ILE A 8 -11.14 14.87 5.33
N GLY A 9 -10.43 14.79 6.46
CA GLY A 9 -8.97 14.59 6.51
C GLY A 9 -8.17 15.88 6.73
N PRO A 10 -6.83 15.85 6.63
CA PRO A 10 -6.01 14.65 6.37
C PRO A 10 -5.97 13.67 7.55
N GLN A 11 -6.30 14.15 8.76
CA GLN A 11 -6.47 13.32 9.95
C GLN A 11 -7.96 13.25 10.31
N HIS A 12 -8.58 12.12 10.02
CA HIS A 12 -9.97 11.85 10.33
C HIS A 12 -10.14 10.36 10.68
N PRO A 13 -10.88 9.96 11.73
CA PRO A 13 -10.98 8.55 12.16
C PRO A 13 -11.50 7.57 11.10
N GLY A 14 -12.37 8.08 10.22
CA GLY A 14 -12.91 7.36 9.06
C GLY A 14 -11.91 7.16 7.92
N VAL A 15 -10.71 7.74 8.01
CA VAL A 15 -9.68 7.64 6.98
C VAL A 15 -8.41 7.06 7.62
N LYS A 16 -7.97 5.89 7.14
CA LYS A 16 -6.85 5.15 7.75
C LYS A 16 -5.49 5.65 7.32
N GLU A 17 -5.40 6.21 6.11
CA GLU A 17 -4.20 6.85 5.60
C GLU A 17 -4.39 8.37 5.56
N PRO A 18 -3.33 9.17 5.73
CA PRO A 18 -3.43 10.62 5.57
C PRO A 18 -3.83 10.99 4.14
N VAL A 19 -5.12 11.23 3.93
CA VAL A 19 -5.70 11.71 2.67
C VAL A 19 -6.80 12.72 2.97
N PHE A 20 -6.96 13.68 2.07
CA PHE A 20 -7.93 14.75 2.18
C PHE A 20 -8.99 14.59 1.10
N PHE A 21 -10.25 14.72 1.47
CA PHE A 21 -11.39 14.74 0.57
C PHE A 21 -12.14 16.04 0.79
N LYS A 22 -12.32 16.82 -0.29
CA LYS A 22 -13.24 17.95 -0.31
C LYS A 22 -14.48 17.52 -1.06
N ILE A 23 -15.53 17.23 -0.30
CA ILE A 23 -16.79 16.68 -0.80
C ILE A 23 -17.75 17.85 -1.05
N TYR A 24 -18.40 17.87 -2.20
CA TYR A 24 -19.45 18.82 -2.54
C TYR A 24 -20.79 18.12 -2.54
N LEU A 25 -21.77 18.73 -1.88
CA LEU A 25 -23.10 18.15 -1.69
C LEU A 25 -24.16 19.05 -2.34
N ASP A 26 -25.18 18.39 -2.90
CA ASP A 26 -26.47 18.97 -3.30
C ASP A 26 -27.53 18.30 -2.41
N GLY A 27 -27.97 19.02 -1.36
CA GLY A 27 -28.65 18.42 -0.21
C GLY A 27 -27.80 17.30 0.43
N ASP A 28 -28.33 16.07 0.43
CA ASP A 28 -27.66 14.88 0.96
C ASP A 28 -26.91 14.05 -0.10
N ILE A 29 -26.93 14.49 -1.36
CA ILE A 29 -26.31 13.78 -2.48
C ILE A 29 -24.90 14.33 -2.73
N ILE A 30 -23.92 13.43 -2.84
CA ILE A 30 -22.57 13.79 -3.28
C ILE A 30 -22.62 14.17 -4.76
N SER A 31 -22.38 15.45 -5.05
CA SER A 31 -22.39 16.01 -6.41
C SER A 31 -20.99 16.05 -7.03
N ASP A 32 -19.95 16.26 -6.23
CA ASP A 32 -18.55 16.24 -6.66
C ASP A 32 -17.61 15.91 -5.49
N LEU A 33 -16.37 15.50 -5.80
CA LEU A 33 -15.33 15.22 -4.81
C LEU A 33 -13.96 15.60 -5.38
N LYS A 34 -13.19 16.36 -4.60
CA LYS A 34 -11.76 16.58 -4.87
C LYS A 34 -10.91 15.80 -3.88
N PHE A 35 -10.05 14.95 -4.43
CA PHE A 35 -9.05 14.18 -3.68
C PHE A 35 -7.75 14.96 -3.53
N GLY A 36 -7.25 15.05 -2.31
CA GLY A 36 -5.90 15.47 -1.97
C GLY A 36 -5.13 14.29 -1.39
N GLY A 37 -4.19 13.74 -2.17
CA GLY A 37 -3.28 12.69 -1.72
C GLY A 37 -1.86 13.20 -1.47
N GLY A 38 -0.95 12.28 -1.15
CA GLY A 38 0.49 12.56 -1.11
C GLY A 38 1.04 13.02 0.24
N TYR A 39 0.22 13.11 1.29
CA TYR A 39 0.66 13.48 2.64
C TYR A 39 1.70 12.52 3.25
N VAL A 40 1.76 11.27 2.76
CA VAL A 40 2.76 10.24 3.15
C VAL A 40 3.76 9.94 2.04
N HIS A 41 3.93 10.84 1.07
CA HIS A 41 4.92 10.66 0.01
C HIS A 41 6.34 10.72 0.60
N ARG A 42 7.07 9.61 0.50
CA ARG A 42 8.43 9.44 1.05
C ARG A 42 9.52 9.32 -0.02
N GLY A 43 9.18 9.45 -1.31
CA GLY A 43 10.14 9.30 -2.41
C GLY A 43 10.81 7.92 -2.47
N MET A 44 10.06 6.85 -2.14
CA MET A 44 10.60 5.48 -2.02
C MET A 44 11.31 5.01 -3.30
N GLU A 45 10.72 5.28 -4.46
CA GLU A 45 11.32 4.93 -5.76
C GLU A 45 12.66 5.64 -5.95
N LYS A 46 12.69 6.96 -5.71
CA LYS A 46 13.92 7.76 -5.82
C LYS A 46 15.02 7.30 -4.86
N LEU A 47 14.61 6.89 -3.65
CA LEU A 47 15.52 6.34 -2.64
C LEU A 47 16.13 5.00 -3.10
N MET A 48 15.38 4.16 -3.82
CA MET A 48 15.84 2.86 -4.29
C MET A 48 16.78 2.93 -5.51
N GLU A 49 16.74 4.01 -6.30
CA GLU A 49 17.64 4.18 -7.47
C GLU A 49 19.13 4.05 -7.13
N ASN A 50 19.53 4.43 -5.91
CA ASN A 50 20.92 4.42 -5.45
C ASN A 50 21.23 3.26 -4.49
N GLN A 51 20.40 2.22 -4.48
CA GLN A 51 20.54 1.07 -3.59
C GLN A 51 20.88 -0.20 -4.35
N GLU A 52 21.75 -1.02 -3.76
CA GLU A 52 21.86 -2.41 -4.18
C GLU A 52 20.54 -3.15 -3.97
N VAL A 53 20.25 -4.15 -4.81
CA VAL A 53 18.99 -4.90 -4.81
C VAL A 53 18.61 -5.41 -3.42
N LEU A 54 19.57 -5.96 -2.66
CA LEU A 54 19.33 -6.44 -1.29
C LEU A 54 18.85 -5.30 -0.38
N LYS A 55 19.48 -4.13 -0.44
CA LYS A 55 19.07 -2.96 0.33
C LYS A 55 17.73 -2.40 -0.15
N ALA A 56 17.50 -2.41 -1.46
CA ALA A 56 16.22 -2.03 -2.05
C ALA A 56 15.07 -2.95 -1.60
N ALA A 57 15.32 -4.24 -1.42
CA ALA A 57 14.33 -5.18 -0.88
C ALA A 57 13.88 -4.81 0.54
N HIS A 58 14.82 -4.45 1.43
CA HIS A 58 14.50 -3.97 2.78
C HIS A 58 13.79 -2.61 2.78
N THR A 59 14.08 -1.75 1.79
CA THR A 59 13.35 -0.49 1.59
C THR A 59 11.93 -0.77 1.11
N ALA A 60 11.73 -1.75 0.21
CA ALA A 60 10.44 -2.13 -0.33
C ALA A 60 9.46 -2.63 0.75
N GLU A 61 9.95 -3.33 1.79
CA GLU A 61 9.14 -3.75 2.95
C GLU A 61 8.44 -2.57 3.65
N LYS A 62 8.96 -1.34 3.50
CA LYS A 62 8.42 -0.15 4.15
C LYS A 62 7.45 0.63 3.28
N ILE A 63 7.14 0.16 2.07
CA ILE A 63 6.17 0.80 1.16
C ILE A 63 4.78 0.78 1.79
N CYS A 64 4.33 -0.40 2.21
CA CYS A 64 3.07 -0.62 2.92
C CYS A 64 3.35 -1.14 4.32
N GLY A 65 2.67 -0.60 5.34
CA GLY A 65 2.86 -1.02 6.73
C GLY A 65 2.29 -2.39 7.10
N ILE A 66 1.53 -3.02 6.20
CA ILE A 66 0.82 -4.28 6.46
C ILE A 66 1.19 -5.42 5.48
N CYS A 67 1.77 -5.09 4.32
CA CYS A 67 2.09 -6.03 3.24
C CYS A 67 3.59 -6.06 2.92
N SER A 68 4.43 -6.11 3.96
CA SER A 68 5.89 -6.02 3.83
C SER A 68 6.50 -7.06 2.89
N TYR A 69 6.04 -8.32 3.01
CA TYR A 69 6.56 -9.44 2.23
C TYR A 69 6.17 -9.34 0.76
N ALA A 70 4.92 -8.98 0.43
CA ALA A 70 4.50 -8.79 -0.96
C ALA A 70 5.39 -7.78 -1.70
N HIS A 71 5.76 -6.68 -1.04
CA HIS A 71 6.64 -5.67 -1.64
C HIS A 71 8.08 -6.15 -1.81
N SER A 72 8.68 -6.79 -0.80
CA SER A 72 10.05 -7.30 -0.91
C SER A 72 10.15 -8.50 -1.85
N ALA A 73 9.13 -9.35 -1.91
CA ALA A 73 9.03 -10.44 -2.87
C ALA A 73 8.94 -9.94 -4.31
N CYS A 74 8.17 -8.88 -4.56
CA CYS A 74 8.02 -8.29 -5.89
C CYS A 74 9.36 -7.85 -6.49
N ILE A 75 10.15 -7.05 -5.75
CA ILE A 75 11.47 -6.61 -6.21
C ILE A 75 12.46 -7.78 -6.31
N THR A 76 12.37 -8.76 -5.41
CA THR A 76 13.20 -9.97 -5.47
C THR A 76 12.92 -10.77 -6.74
N TYR A 77 11.66 -10.99 -7.10
CA TYR A 77 11.29 -11.69 -8.34
C TYR A 77 11.71 -10.90 -9.58
N ALA A 78 11.58 -9.57 -9.57
CA ALA A 78 12.05 -8.73 -10.66
C ALA A 78 13.58 -8.88 -10.85
N ALA A 79 14.35 -8.84 -9.77
CA ALA A 79 15.80 -9.02 -9.82
C ALA A 79 16.19 -10.44 -10.27
N GLU A 80 15.55 -11.48 -9.75
CA GLU A 80 15.79 -12.87 -10.17
C GLU A 80 15.50 -13.08 -11.66
N SER A 81 14.42 -12.46 -12.17
CA SER A 81 14.06 -12.51 -13.59
C SER A 81 15.13 -11.85 -14.48
N ILE A 82 15.60 -10.66 -14.11
CA ILE A 82 16.64 -9.93 -14.84
C ILE A 82 17.97 -10.72 -14.85
N LEU A 83 18.33 -11.29 -13.70
CA LEU A 83 19.56 -12.07 -13.52
C LEU A 83 19.45 -13.52 -14.02
N LYS A 84 18.27 -13.95 -14.48
CA LYS A 84 17.97 -15.32 -14.93
C LYS A 84 18.29 -16.37 -13.85
N ILE A 85 18.03 -16.04 -12.59
CA ILE A 85 18.22 -16.94 -11.45
C ILE A 85 17.01 -17.86 -11.34
N ASN A 86 17.26 -19.17 -11.38
CA ASN A 86 16.23 -20.18 -11.08
C ASN A 86 16.35 -20.64 -9.63
N THR A 87 15.31 -20.40 -8.85
CA THR A 87 15.22 -20.85 -7.46
C THR A 87 14.74 -22.30 -7.37
N SER A 88 15.22 -23.03 -6.36
CA SER A 88 14.80 -24.41 -6.11
C SER A 88 13.33 -24.49 -5.70
N THR A 89 12.71 -25.66 -5.88
CA THR A 89 11.30 -25.89 -5.51
C THR A 89 11.05 -25.58 -4.04
N SER A 90 11.98 -25.94 -3.15
CA SER A 90 11.84 -25.66 -1.71
C SER A 90 11.77 -24.17 -1.42
N VAL A 91 12.60 -23.35 -2.08
CA VAL A 91 12.55 -21.87 -1.93
C VAL A 91 11.20 -21.32 -2.40
N LYS A 92 10.71 -21.77 -3.56
CA LYS A 92 9.40 -21.35 -4.08
C LYS A 92 8.26 -21.71 -3.13
N MET A 93 8.29 -22.91 -2.53
CA MET A 93 7.30 -23.34 -1.54
C MET A 93 7.32 -22.49 -0.28
N THR A 94 8.51 -22.21 0.29
CA THR A 94 8.62 -21.34 1.45
C THR A 94 8.07 -19.94 1.16
N ARG A 95 8.39 -19.38 -0.01
CA ARG A 95 7.88 -18.07 -0.43
C ARG A 95 6.35 -18.06 -0.58
N MET A 96 5.78 -19.11 -1.16
CA MET A 96 4.33 -19.28 -1.28
C MET A 96 3.66 -19.31 0.09
N VAL A 97 4.17 -20.10 1.04
CA VAL A 97 3.59 -20.19 2.39
C VAL A 97 3.60 -18.82 3.08
N ILE A 98 4.71 -18.07 3.00
CA ILE A 98 4.81 -16.74 3.59
C ILE A 98 3.83 -15.76 2.92
N ALA A 99 3.72 -15.80 1.59
CA ALA A 99 2.77 -14.96 0.85
C ALA A 99 1.32 -15.21 1.28
N GLU A 100 0.93 -16.47 1.44
CA GLU A 100 -0.43 -16.82 1.84
C GLU A 100 -0.73 -16.46 3.30
N LEU A 101 0.26 -16.58 4.20
CA LEU A 101 0.12 -16.11 5.58
C LEU A 101 -0.09 -14.60 5.63
N GLU A 102 0.69 -13.82 4.88
CA GLU A 102 0.50 -12.37 4.78
C GLU A 102 -0.86 -12.01 4.18
N ARG A 103 -1.30 -12.73 3.14
CA ARG A 103 -2.62 -12.52 2.53
C ARG A 103 -3.75 -12.75 3.54
N ILE A 104 -3.70 -13.85 4.30
CA ILE A 104 -4.69 -14.14 5.35
C ILE A 104 -4.65 -13.04 6.42
N HIS A 105 -3.46 -12.65 6.88
CA HIS A 105 -3.30 -11.56 7.85
C HIS A 105 -3.94 -10.25 7.36
N SER A 106 -3.67 -9.86 6.12
CA SER A 106 -4.23 -8.66 5.49
C SER A 106 -5.77 -8.71 5.45
N HIS A 107 -6.36 -9.84 5.04
CA HIS A 107 -7.81 -10.00 5.03
C HIS A 107 -8.42 -9.96 6.44
N LEU A 108 -7.80 -10.60 7.42
CA LEU A 108 -8.28 -10.55 8.81
C LEU A 108 -8.23 -9.14 9.39
N LEU A 109 -7.17 -8.38 9.08
CA LEU A 109 -7.05 -6.98 9.48
C LEU A 109 -8.20 -6.15 8.90
N TRP A 110 -8.46 -6.25 7.58
CA TRP A 110 -9.55 -5.53 6.93
C TRP A 110 -10.93 -5.96 7.41
N MET A 111 -11.12 -7.25 7.71
CA MET A 111 -12.35 -7.75 8.31
C MET A 111 -12.56 -7.14 9.70
N GLY A 112 -11.52 -7.07 10.54
CA GLY A 112 -11.57 -6.41 11.84
C GLY A 112 -11.92 -4.92 11.73
N PHE A 113 -11.36 -4.22 10.73
CA PHE A 113 -11.69 -2.82 10.47
C PHE A 113 -13.14 -2.60 10.02
N LEU A 114 -13.72 -3.51 9.25
CA LEU A 114 -15.10 -3.39 8.78
C LEU A 114 -16.12 -3.47 9.92
N PHE A 115 -15.81 -4.24 10.96
CA PHE A 115 -16.71 -4.50 12.10
C PHE A 115 -16.44 -3.60 13.32
N HIS A 116 -15.55 -2.61 13.21
CA HIS A 116 -15.29 -1.60 14.24
C HIS A 116 -15.94 -0.27 13.88
#